data_AF-A0A518FW35-F1
#
_entry.id   AF-A0A518FW35-F1
#
_cell.length_a   1.000
_cell.length_b   1.000
_cell.length_c   1.000
_cell.angle_alpha   90.00
_cell.angle_beta   90.00
_cell.angle_gamma   90.00
#
_symmetry.space_group_name_H-M   'P 1'
#
loop_
_entity.id
_entity.type
_entity.pdbx_description
1 polymer ?
#
loop_
_entity_poly.entity_id
_entity_poly.type
_entity_poly.pdbx_seq_one_letter_code
_entity_poly.pdbx_strand_id
1 'polypeptide(L)'
;MQQQSIYTPDMPWEKLTEFPGEGEVKRLRDQETGKGQTILVRLSAGGQIRPHAHTTGVQHYVLEGEYESEGKIYGAGTYRLLPGHENVADISTQNGVTILMIYDPVG
;
A
#
# COMPACT_ATOMS: atom_id res chain seq x y z
N MET A 1 -4.12 -13.28 18.74
CA MET A 1 -4.66 -11.97 18.32
C MET A 1 -5.97 -11.74 19.06
N GLN A 2 -6.27 -10.49 19.40
CA GLN A 2 -7.59 -10.08 19.87
C GLN A 2 -8.38 -9.49 18.71
N GLN A 3 -9.71 -9.52 18.78
CA GLN A 3 -10.55 -8.84 17.81
C GLN A 3 -10.31 -7.32 17.89
N GLN A 4 -10.19 -6.68 16.73
CA GLN A 4 -10.06 -5.23 16.62
C GLN A 4 -11.05 -4.71 15.58
N SER A 5 -11.64 -3.55 15.84
CA SER A 5 -12.51 -2.83 14.90
C SER A 5 -12.06 -1.37 14.87
N ILE A 6 -11.77 -0.86 13.68
CA ILE A 6 -11.27 0.50 13.47
C ILE A 6 -12.17 1.17 12.44
N TYR A 7 -12.73 2.33 12.80
CA TYR A 7 -13.39 3.19 11.83
C TYR A 7 -12.33 4.09 11.21
N THR A 8 -11.80 3.69 10.05
CA THR A 8 -10.65 4.35 9.42
C THR A 8 -10.86 5.82 9.05
N PRO A 9 -12.08 6.34 8.79
CA PRO A 9 -12.27 7.77 8.56
C PRO A 9 -11.84 8.66 9.73
N ASP A 10 -11.95 8.19 10.98
CA ASP A 10 -11.57 8.95 12.17
C ASP A 10 -10.05 8.97 12.42
N MET A 11 -9.28 8.16 11.69
CA MET A 11 -7.82 8.16 11.80
C MET A 11 -7.24 9.34 11.01
N PRO A 12 -6.21 10.04 11.53
CA PRO A 12 -5.45 10.97 10.73
C PRO A 12 -4.70 10.22 9.63
N TRP A 13 -4.49 10.89 8.51
CA TRP A 13 -3.50 10.47 7.53
C TRP A 13 -2.12 10.95 8.01
N GLU A 14 -1.15 10.05 8.02
CA GLU A 14 0.24 10.36 8.38
C GLU A 14 1.11 10.35 7.14
N LYS A 15 2.31 10.95 7.23
CA LYS A 15 3.27 10.89 6.12
C LYS A 15 3.69 9.44 5.89
N LEU A 16 3.64 8.99 4.64
CA LEU A 16 4.14 7.69 4.23
C LEU A 16 5.65 7.59 4.46
N THR A 17 6.09 6.53 5.15
CA THR A 17 7.53 6.29 5.46
C THR A 17 7.99 4.87 5.16
N GLU A 18 7.07 3.96 4.84
CA GLU A 18 7.35 2.53 4.60
C GLU A 18 8.12 2.27 3.32
N PHE A 19 7.98 3.15 2.34
CA PHE A 19 8.67 3.06 1.07
C PHE A 19 8.85 4.44 0.42
N PRO A 20 9.79 4.57 -0.54
CA PRO A 20 10.12 5.84 -1.14
C PRO A 20 8.99 6.36 -2.03
N GLY A 21 8.39 7.47 -1.65
CA GLY A 21 7.31 8.13 -2.38
C GLY A 21 6.74 9.29 -1.59
N GLU A 22 5.95 10.13 -2.26
CA GLU A 22 5.15 11.16 -1.59
C GLU A 22 3.71 10.68 -1.50
N GLY A 23 3.26 10.43 -0.29
CA GLY A 23 1.93 9.91 -0.03
C GLY A 23 1.62 9.95 1.46
N GLU A 24 0.44 9.45 1.77
CA GLU A 24 -0.07 9.37 3.12
C GLU A 24 -0.44 7.93 3.47
N VAL A 25 -0.45 7.63 4.76
CA VAL A 25 -0.66 6.28 5.25
C VAL A 25 -1.49 6.23 6.53
N LYS A 26 -2.26 5.14 6.70
CA LYS A 26 -2.93 4.74 7.95
C LYS A 26 -2.52 3.32 8.30
N ARG A 27 -1.99 3.11 9.51
CA ARG A 27 -1.57 1.78 10.00
C ARG A 27 -2.72 1.08 10.69
N LEU A 28 -3.30 0.07 10.05
CA LEU A 28 -4.44 -0.67 10.59
C LEU A 28 -3.97 -1.81 11.49
N ARG A 29 -2.89 -2.48 11.08
CA ARG A 29 -2.21 -3.53 11.83
C ARG A 29 -0.72 -3.33 11.67
N ASP A 30 -0.04 -2.96 12.75
CA ASP A 30 1.41 -2.83 12.78
C ASP A 30 1.94 -3.78 13.84
N GLN A 31 2.48 -4.91 13.41
CA GLN A 31 3.12 -5.86 14.31
C GLN A 31 4.63 -5.74 14.17
N GLU A 32 5.36 -6.04 15.25
CA GLU A 32 6.82 -6.10 15.27
C GLU A 32 7.39 -6.80 14.01
N THR A 33 8.61 -6.43 13.64
CA THR A 33 9.33 -6.96 12.48
C THR A 33 9.09 -8.46 12.28
N GLY A 34 8.55 -8.83 11.12
CA GLY A 34 8.28 -10.22 10.74
C GLY A 34 6.85 -10.73 10.95
N LYS A 35 5.98 -10.00 11.66
CA LYS A 35 4.62 -10.49 11.99
C LYS A 35 3.48 -10.02 11.05
N GLY A 36 3.86 -9.39 9.94
CA GLY A 36 2.95 -8.88 8.89
C GLY A 36 2.27 -7.57 9.27
N GLN A 37 1.90 -6.79 8.26
CA GLN A 37 1.40 -5.43 8.41
C GLN A 37 0.15 -5.21 7.55
N THR A 38 -0.72 -4.28 7.92
CA THR A 38 -1.84 -3.85 7.10
C THR A 38 -1.96 -2.34 7.14
N ILE A 39 -1.87 -1.69 5.99
CA ILE A 39 -1.90 -0.23 5.86
C ILE A 39 -2.85 0.20 4.75
N LEU A 40 -3.42 1.39 4.89
CA LEU A 40 -4.02 2.12 3.78
C LEU A 40 -3.01 3.14 3.30
N VAL A 41 -2.81 3.24 1.99
CA VAL A 41 -1.93 4.21 1.36
C VAL A 41 -2.75 5.08 0.44
N ARG A 42 -2.53 6.40 0.51
CA ARG A 42 -3.15 7.38 -0.38
C ARG A 42 -2.08 8.17 -1.10
N LEU A 43 -2.17 8.21 -2.43
CA LEU A 43 -1.38 9.10 -3.27
C LEU A 43 -2.30 10.15 -3.85
N SER A 44 -1.88 11.41 -3.79
CA SER A 44 -2.55 12.53 -4.45
C SER A 44 -2.39 12.47 -5.97
N ALA A 45 -3.12 13.30 -6.70
CA ALA A 45 -2.92 13.49 -8.13
C ALA A 45 -1.45 13.80 -8.47
N GLY A 46 -0.89 13.12 -9.47
CA GLY A 46 0.53 13.17 -9.82
C GLY A 46 1.46 12.40 -8.88
N GLY A 47 0.91 11.70 -7.88
CA GLY A 47 1.68 10.95 -6.89
C GLY A 47 2.44 9.78 -7.51
N GLN A 48 3.62 9.50 -6.95
CA GLN A 48 4.51 8.44 -7.41
C GLN A 48 5.12 7.68 -6.24
N ILE A 49 5.26 6.37 -6.42
CA ILE A 49 6.07 5.50 -5.58
C ILE A 49 7.24 5.02 -6.43
N ARG A 50 8.45 5.20 -5.90
CA ARG A 50 9.66 4.77 -6.58
C ARG A 50 9.88 3.27 -6.37
N PRO A 51 10.64 2.62 -7.27
CA PRO A 51 11.05 1.25 -7.08
C PRO A 51 11.70 1.04 -5.72
N HIS A 52 11.31 -0.03 -5.05
CA HIS A 52 11.85 -0.44 -3.76
C HIS A 52 11.74 -1.95 -3.61
N ALA A 53 12.32 -2.51 -2.56
CA ALA A 53 12.25 -3.94 -2.28
C ALA A 53 11.12 -4.25 -1.28
N HIS A 54 10.39 -5.34 -1.50
CA HIS A 54 9.58 -5.95 -0.45
C HIS A 54 10.31 -7.18 0.08
N THR A 55 10.55 -7.22 1.39
CA THR A 55 11.14 -8.41 2.04
C THR A 55 10.14 -9.57 2.17
N THR A 56 8.84 -9.30 2.00
CA THR A 56 7.75 -10.28 2.05
C THR A 56 6.75 -10.08 0.91
N GLY A 57 5.82 -11.02 0.74
CA GLY A 57 4.69 -10.85 -0.16
C GLY A 57 3.79 -9.70 0.28
N VAL A 58 3.29 -8.94 -0.68
CA VAL A 58 2.38 -7.82 -0.46
C VAL A 58 1.14 -7.97 -1.32
N GLN A 59 -0.02 -7.92 -0.69
CA GLN A 59 -1.31 -7.94 -1.35
C GLN A 59 -1.84 -6.51 -1.46
N HIS A 60 -2.22 -6.09 -2.66
CA HIS A 60 -2.83 -4.79 -2.93
C HIS A 60 -4.30 -4.95 -3.29
N TYR A 61 -5.12 -4.04 -2.78
CA TYR A 61 -6.49 -3.86 -3.25
C TYR A 61 -6.78 -2.37 -3.44
N VAL A 62 -7.12 -1.96 -4.66
CA VAL A 62 -7.43 -0.56 -4.96
C VAL A 62 -8.85 -0.25 -4.49
N LEU A 63 -8.98 0.69 -3.55
CA LEU A 63 -10.25 1.10 -2.97
C LEU A 63 -10.89 2.23 -3.77
N GLU A 64 -10.09 3.20 -4.22
CA GLU A 64 -10.53 4.39 -4.94
C GLU A 64 -9.45 4.84 -5.91
N GLY A 65 -9.86 5.44 -7.04
CA GLY A 65 -8.95 5.96 -8.04
C GLY A 65 -8.26 4.85 -8.84
N GLU A 66 -7.09 5.16 -9.36
CA GLU A 66 -6.31 4.25 -10.18
C GLU A 66 -4.82 4.59 -10.17
N TYR A 67 -3.98 3.62 -10.50
CA TYR A 67 -2.57 3.85 -10.73
C TYR A 67 -2.05 3.05 -11.91
N GLU A 68 -1.00 3.53 -12.55
CA GLU A 68 -0.25 2.82 -13.57
C GLU A 68 1.00 2.19 -12.96
N SER A 69 1.29 0.95 -13.36
CA SER A 69 2.55 0.27 -13.06
C SER A 69 2.86 -0.70 -14.19
N GLU A 70 4.10 -0.68 -14.69
CA GLU A 70 4.55 -1.51 -15.82
C GLU A 70 3.68 -1.36 -17.09
N GLY A 71 3.21 -0.13 -17.38
CA GLY A 71 2.36 0.15 -18.55
C GLY A 71 0.92 -0.37 -18.43
N LYS A 72 0.49 -0.81 -17.25
CA LYS A 72 -0.87 -1.28 -16.98
C LYS A 72 -1.55 -0.40 -15.94
N ILE A 73 -2.81 -0.05 -16.20
CA ILE A 73 -3.65 0.71 -15.27
C ILE A 73 -4.42 -0.26 -14.38
N TYR A 74 -4.38 0.00 -13.07
CA TYR A 74 -5.06 -0.73 -12.02
C TYR A 74 -6.01 0.22 -11.30
N GLY A 75 -7.30 0.13 -11.63
CA GLY A 75 -8.36 0.95 -11.03
C GLY A 75 -9.00 0.29 -9.80
N ALA A 76 -9.93 1.02 -9.17
CA ALA A 76 -10.72 0.54 -8.04
C ALA A 76 -11.31 -0.86 -8.28
N GLY A 77 -11.23 -1.71 -7.25
CA GLY A 77 -11.62 -3.11 -7.31
C GLY A 77 -10.51 -4.07 -7.76
N THR A 78 -9.37 -3.56 -8.22
CA THR A 78 -8.23 -4.40 -8.61
C THR A 78 -7.56 -5.01 -7.38
N TYR A 79 -7.41 -6.33 -7.37
CA TYR A 79 -6.53 -7.07 -6.46
C TYR A 79 -5.22 -7.45 -7.16
N ARG A 80 -4.09 -7.35 -6.45
CA ARG A 80 -2.79 -7.89 -6.90
C ARG A 80 -2.11 -8.60 -5.73
N LEU A 81 -1.43 -9.71 -6.04
CA LEU A 81 -0.45 -10.34 -5.15
C LEU A 81 0.93 -10.08 -5.74
N LEU A 82 1.74 -9.29 -5.03
CA LEU A 82 3.12 -9.02 -5.35
C LEU A 82 4.00 -9.94 -4.50
N PRO A 83 4.75 -10.89 -5.09
CA PRO A 83 5.64 -11.73 -4.30
C PRO A 83 6.81 -10.89 -3.74
N GLY A 84 7.43 -11.38 -2.68
CA GLY A 84 8.64 -10.75 -2.13
C GLY A 84 9.76 -10.78 -3.17
N HIS A 85 10.18 -9.60 -3.63
CA HIS A 85 11.19 -9.42 -4.66
C HIS A 85 12.01 -8.16 -4.38
N GLU A 86 13.27 -8.18 -4.84
CA GLU A 86 14.20 -7.06 -4.68
C GLU A 86 13.74 -5.80 -5.42
N ASN A 87 12.91 -5.94 -6.46
CA ASN A 87 12.49 -4.84 -7.32
C ASN A 87 10.97 -4.82 -7.51
N VAL A 88 10.31 -3.95 -6.78
CA VAL A 88 8.92 -3.54 -7.02
C VAL A 88 8.93 -2.48 -8.10
N ALA A 89 8.09 -2.66 -9.13
CA ALA A 89 7.93 -1.68 -10.19
C ALA A 89 7.44 -0.32 -9.64
N ASP A 90 7.73 0.75 -10.36
CA ASP A 90 7.18 2.06 -10.05
C ASP A 90 5.66 2.07 -10.14
N ILE A 91 5.06 2.95 -9.34
CA ILE A 91 3.64 3.26 -9.38
C ILE A 91 3.51 4.75 -9.61
N SER A 92 2.63 5.15 -10.53
CA SER A 92 2.24 6.55 -10.71
C SER A 92 0.72 6.67 -10.82
N THR A 93 0.16 7.80 -10.40
CA THR A 93 -1.27 8.09 -10.55
C THR A 93 -1.49 9.48 -11.10
N GLN A 94 -2.43 9.62 -12.03
CA GLN A 94 -2.82 10.93 -12.57
C GLN A 94 -3.80 11.65 -11.65
N ASN A 95 -4.82 10.94 -11.17
CA ASN A 95 -5.95 11.54 -10.43
C ASN A 95 -5.95 11.21 -8.93
N GLY A 96 -4.99 10.43 -8.46
CA GLY A 96 -4.92 9.94 -7.10
C GLY A 96 -5.41 8.50 -6.97
N VAL A 97 -4.99 7.85 -5.89
CA VAL A 97 -5.38 6.47 -5.59
C VAL A 97 -5.37 6.20 -4.09
N THR A 98 -6.30 5.38 -3.62
CA THR A 98 -6.27 4.80 -2.27
C THR A 98 -6.16 3.28 -2.37
N ILE A 99 -5.16 2.70 -1.71
CA ILE A 99 -4.80 1.29 -1.81
C ILE A 99 -4.76 0.68 -0.40
N LEU A 100 -5.41 -0.47 -0.21
CA LEU A 100 -5.16 -1.35 0.93
C LEU A 100 -3.94 -2.22 0.61
N MET A 101 -2.93 -2.18 1.46
CA MET A 101 -1.74 -3.04 1.36
C MET A 101 -1.68 -3.95 2.58
N ILE A 102 -1.50 -5.25 2.34
CA ILE A 102 -1.34 -6.28 3.37
C ILE A 102 0.01 -6.94 3.13
N TYR A 103 0.92 -6.80 4.09
CA TYR A 103 2.21 -7.46 4.11
C TYR A 103 2.06 -8.81 4.82
N ASP A 104 2.47 -9.86 4.12
CA ASP A 104 2.56 -11.19 4.70
C ASP A 104 3.70 -11.24 5.72
N PRO A 105 3.59 -12.05 6.79
CA PRO A 105 4.68 -12.25 7.74
C PRO A 105 5.91 -12.89 7.09
N VAL A 106 7.09 -12.59 7.64
CA VAL A 106 8.33 -13.31 7.30
C VAL A 106 8.25 -14.66 8.02
N GLY A 107 8.45 -15.77 7.29
CA GLY A 107 8.48 -17.12 7.86
C GLY A 107 9.67 -17.36 8.79
#